data_AF-A0AAW6C5B7-F1
#
_entry.id   AF-A0AAW6C5B7-F1
#
_cell.length_a   1.000
_cell.length_b   1.000
_cell.length_c   1.000
_cell.angle_alpha   90.00
_cell.angle_beta   90.00
_cell.angle_gamma   90.00
#
_symmetry.space_group_name_H-M   'P 1'
#
loop_
_entity.id
_entity.type
_entity.pdbx_description
1 polymer ?
#
loop_
_entity_poly.entity_id
_entity_poly.type
_entity_poly.pdbx_seq_one_letter_code
_entity_poly.pdbx_strand_id
1 'polypeptide(L)'
;MPITITGVRFSYCNLFQPKAPYNNPQGEPKYSCTILVPKTNTAAKAVIDQAVAAAIEAGVSAKWSGIRPPQPAICVHDGDGPRPSDGSAFGEECRGCWVFTASSKQPPFVVDAQVQPIIDPTQVYSGMWGNVNVNFFAYNSAGKKGIGCGLNGVQKTGDGDPLGSRVTAQEAFQPVAAAPAAAQGTPGGYGTAAWGNVDPITGLPF
;
A
#
# COMPACT_ATOMS: atom_id res chain seq x y z
N MET A 1 19.08 -1.70 15.52
CA MET A 1 18.37 -2.95 15.87
C MET A 1 16.97 -2.82 15.32
N PRO A 2 16.40 -3.88 14.73
CA PRO A 2 15.01 -3.87 14.30
C PRO A 2 14.06 -3.65 15.48
N ILE A 3 13.01 -2.86 15.26
CA ILE A 3 11.91 -2.65 16.19
C ILE A 3 10.59 -2.89 15.47
N THR A 4 9.56 -3.28 16.23
CA THR A 4 8.19 -3.40 15.73
C THR A 4 7.36 -2.25 16.27
N ILE A 5 6.68 -1.54 15.39
CA ILE A 5 5.78 -0.44 15.72
C ILE A 5 4.36 -0.93 15.42
N THR A 6 3.50 -0.91 16.42
CA THR A 6 2.14 -1.44 16.33
C THR A 6 1.11 -0.34 16.16
N GLY A 7 -0.04 -0.67 15.55
CA GLY A 7 -1.16 0.26 15.43
C GLY A 7 -0.86 1.46 14.56
N VAL A 8 -0.32 1.22 13.37
CA VAL A 8 0.01 2.24 12.37
C VAL A 8 -0.90 2.11 11.15
N ARG A 9 -1.12 3.23 10.45
CA ARG A 9 -1.78 3.25 9.15
C ARG A 9 -0.73 3.32 8.05
N PHE A 10 -0.94 2.59 6.97
CA PHE A 10 0.00 2.54 5.86
C PHE A 10 -0.42 3.44 4.70
N SER A 11 0.54 4.12 4.10
CA SER A 11 0.36 4.93 2.89
C SER A 11 1.46 4.60 1.88
N TYR A 12 1.19 4.85 0.59
CA TYR A 12 2.11 4.55 -0.52
C TYR A 12 2.74 3.14 -0.44
N CYS A 13 1.90 2.10 -0.31
CA CYS A 13 2.37 0.72 -0.19
C CYS A 13 2.97 0.19 -1.50
N ASN A 14 4.29 0.04 -1.54
CA ASN A 14 5.05 -0.60 -2.62
C ASN A 14 5.76 -1.84 -2.06
N LEU A 15 4.95 -2.82 -1.61
CA LEU A 15 5.43 -3.98 -0.84
C LEU A 15 5.67 -5.23 -1.69
N PHE A 16 4.94 -5.38 -2.79
CA PHE A 16 5.06 -6.52 -3.71
C PHE A 16 5.87 -6.20 -4.96
N GLN A 17 6.00 -4.92 -5.30
CA GLN A 17 6.78 -4.45 -6.44
C GLN A 17 7.58 -3.22 -6.04
N PRO A 18 8.90 -3.20 -6.29
CA PRO A 18 9.70 -2.04 -6.00
C PRO A 18 9.37 -0.91 -6.97
N LYS A 19 9.41 0.33 -6.49
CA LYS A 19 9.23 1.53 -7.31
C LYS A 19 10.35 2.52 -7.07
N ALA A 20 10.64 3.33 -8.08
CA ALA A 20 11.53 4.47 -7.92
C ALA A 20 10.97 5.40 -6.82
N PRO A 21 11.82 5.95 -5.94
CA PRO A 21 11.39 6.91 -4.94
C PRO A 21 10.69 8.10 -5.59
N TYR A 22 9.57 8.55 -5.01
CA TYR A 22 8.80 9.67 -5.56
C TYR A 22 9.64 10.95 -5.73
N ASN A 23 10.51 11.24 -4.75
CA ASN A 23 11.39 12.40 -4.75
C ASN A 23 12.66 12.22 -5.61
N ASN A 24 12.90 11.03 -6.15
CA ASN A 24 13.98 10.77 -7.07
C ASN A 24 13.52 9.71 -8.09
N PRO A 25 12.77 10.11 -9.13
CA PRO A 25 12.25 9.18 -10.13
C PRO A 25 13.32 8.41 -10.92
N GLN A 26 14.56 8.91 -10.93
CA GLN A 26 15.73 8.23 -11.52
C GLN A 26 16.46 7.32 -10.50
N GLY A 27 15.98 7.29 -9.26
CA GLY A 27 16.54 6.48 -8.19
C GLY A 27 16.26 4.99 -8.37
N GLU A 28 17.16 4.17 -7.80
CA GLU A 28 17.02 2.71 -7.77
C GLU A 28 15.66 2.31 -7.18
N PRO A 29 14.87 1.47 -7.89
CA PRO A 29 13.59 0.98 -7.38
C PRO A 29 13.75 0.25 -6.05
N LYS A 30 12.87 0.55 -5.11
CA LYS A 30 12.86 -0.07 -3.77
C LYS A 30 11.45 -0.43 -3.36
N TYR A 31 11.36 -1.48 -2.54
CA TYR A 31 10.18 -1.71 -1.75
C TYR A 31 10.08 -0.60 -0.71
N SER A 32 8.90 -0.06 -0.53
CA SER A 32 8.70 1.07 0.37
C SER A 32 7.28 1.14 0.89
N CYS A 33 7.15 1.77 2.05
CA CYS A 33 5.86 2.14 2.61
C CYS A 33 6.06 3.41 3.44
N THR A 34 5.06 4.29 3.41
CA THR A 34 4.97 5.42 4.33
C THR A 34 4.12 5.01 5.52
N ILE A 35 4.67 5.18 6.71
CA ILE A 35 4.07 4.79 7.97
C ILE A 35 3.49 6.05 8.60
N LEU A 36 2.21 5.99 8.91
CA LEU A 36 1.47 7.02 9.63
C LEU A 36 1.21 6.51 11.04
N VAL A 37 1.89 7.10 12.02
CA VAL A 37 1.73 6.77 13.43
C VAL A 37 0.84 7.83 14.07
N PRO A 38 -0.40 7.50 14.49
CA PRO A 38 -1.25 8.48 15.17
C PRO A 38 -0.52 9.10 16.36
N LYS A 39 -0.60 10.42 16.53
CA LYS A 39 0.00 11.11 17.69
C LYS A 39 -0.58 10.64 19.02
N THR A 40 -1.79 10.08 19.01
CA THR A 40 -2.43 9.42 20.15
C THR A 40 -1.73 8.11 20.56
N ASN A 41 -0.99 7.47 19.65
CA ASN A 41 -0.21 6.26 19.93
C ASN A 41 1.17 6.65 20.50
N THR A 42 1.17 7.10 21.75
CA THR A 42 2.37 7.57 22.45
C THR A 42 3.40 6.46 22.69
N ALA A 43 2.94 5.21 22.85
CA ALA A 43 3.80 4.04 23.00
C ALA A 43 4.65 3.80 21.73
N ALA A 44 4.03 3.83 20.55
CA ALA A 44 4.74 3.74 19.28
C ALA A 44 5.78 4.86 19.12
N LYS A 45 5.41 6.09 19.47
CA LYS A 45 6.33 7.24 19.40
C LYS A 45 7.54 7.08 20.33
N ALA A 46 7.34 6.61 21.56
CA ALA A 46 8.43 6.36 22.49
C ALA A 46 9.42 5.30 21.97
N VAL A 47 8.90 4.21 21.39
CA VAL A 47 9.73 3.15 20.78
C VAL A 47 10.53 3.69 19.60
N ILE A 48 9.93 4.53 18.75
CA ILE A 48 10.61 5.19 17.64
C ILE A 48 11.72 6.11 18.14
N ASP A 49 11.44 6.95 19.13
CA ASP A 49 12.41 7.91 19.67
C ASP A 49 13.62 7.22 20.29
N GLN A 50 13.37 6.14 21.04
CA GLN A 50 14.44 5.32 21.60
C GLN A 50 15.30 4.69 20.50
N ALA A 51 14.68 4.17 19.44
CA ALA A 51 15.41 3.55 18.34
C ALA A 51 16.20 4.58 17.51
N VAL A 52 15.66 5.79 17.31
CA VAL A 52 16.35 6.90 16.65
C VAL A 52 17.54 7.35 17.50
N ALA A 53 17.37 7.53 18.81
CA ALA A 53 18.46 7.88 19.72
C ALA A 53 19.58 6.83 19.68
N ALA A 54 19.23 5.54 19.76
CA ALA A 54 20.20 4.45 19.65
C ALA A 54 20.92 4.45 18.28
N ALA A 55 20.21 4.76 17.19
CA ALA A 55 20.81 4.86 15.86
C ALA A 55 21.76 6.06 15.72
N ILE A 56 21.48 7.17 16.40
CA ILE A 56 22.37 8.35 16.48
C ILE A 56 23.65 7.96 17.20
N GLU A 57 23.57 7.35 18.39
CA GLU A 57 24.75 6.94 19.16
C GLU A 57 25.62 5.93 18.39
N ALA A 58 24.99 4.93 17.75
CA ALA A 58 25.69 4.00 16.88
C ALA A 58 26.31 4.70 15.65
N GLY A 59 25.68 5.76 15.15
CA GLY A 59 26.17 6.56 14.03
C GLY A 59 27.44 7.34 14.33
N VAL A 60 27.58 7.85 15.55
CA VAL A 60 28.77 8.59 16.01
C VAL A 60 30.02 7.74 15.83
N SER A 61 29.99 6.50 16.32
CA SER A 61 31.13 5.58 16.23
C SER A 61 31.30 4.96 14.85
N ALA A 62 30.22 4.55 14.19
CA ALA A 62 30.31 3.72 12.98
C ALA A 62 30.27 4.49 11.65
N LYS A 63 29.73 5.72 11.60
CA LYS A 63 29.44 6.44 10.34
C LYS A 63 29.90 7.89 10.30
N TRP A 64 30.08 8.53 11.45
CA TRP A 64 30.38 9.97 11.53
C TRP A 64 31.74 10.29 12.14
N SER A 65 32.65 9.31 12.16
CA SER A 65 34.05 9.48 12.58
C SER A 65 34.21 10.06 13.99
N GLY A 66 33.36 9.64 14.92
CA GLY A 66 33.34 10.12 16.30
C GLY A 66 32.66 11.48 16.51
N ILE A 67 32.23 12.16 15.43
CA ILE A 67 31.65 13.51 15.52
C ILE A 67 30.15 13.44 15.25
N ARG A 68 29.35 13.65 16.30
CA ARG A 68 27.89 13.80 16.19
C ARG A 68 27.54 15.08 15.41
N PRO A 69 26.75 15.00 14.33
CA PRO A 69 26.20 16.20 13.68
C PRO A 69 25.38 17.02 14.68
N PRO A 70 25.46 18.37 14.67
CA PRO A 70 24.66 19.21 15.57
C PRO A 70 23.16 18.96 15.42
N GLN A 71 22.71 18.76 14.18
CA GLN A 71 21.34 18.41 13.84
C GLN A 71 21.36 17.32 12.76
N PRO A 72 21.35 16.01 13.13
CA PRO A 72 21.24 14.95 12.15
C PRO A 72 19.87 14.98 11.48
N ALA A 73 19.81 14.76 10.17
CA ALA A 73 18.53 14.69 9.46
C ALA A 73 17.75 13.43 9.89
N ILE A 74 16.61 13.62 10.56
CA ILE A 74 15.75 12.51 11.04
C ILE A 74 14.67 12.23 10.00
N CYS A 75 14.42 10.96 9.70
CA CYS A 75 13.41 10.52 8.73
C CYS A 75 11.96 10.52 9.27
N VAL A 76 11.77 10.85 10.55
CA VAL A 76 10.45 10.97 11.21
C VAL A 76 10.06 12.43 11.25
N HIS A 77 8.87 12.72 10.74
CA HIS A 77 8.36 14.07 10.52
C HIS A 77 7.02 14.26 11.20
N ASP A 78 6.71 15.51 11.54
CA ASP A 78 5.38 15.91 11.99
C ASP A 78 4.48 16.10 10.76
N GLY A 79 3.43 15.28 10.64
CA GLY A 79 2.47 15.35 9.54
C GLY A 79 1.56 16.59 9.58
N ASP A 80 1.50 17.31 10.70
CA ASP A 80 0.80 18.60 10.79
C ASP A 80 1.72 19.79 10.42
N GLY A 81 3.02 19.54 10.30
CA GLY A 81 4.02 20.54 9.95
C GLY A 81 4.30 20.62 8.44
N PRO A 82 5.18 21.54 8.03
CA PRO A 82 5.66 21.59 6.65
C PRO A 82 6.61 20.42 6.36
N ARG A 83 6.55 19.90 5.14
CA ARG A 83 7.45 18.86 4.64
C ARG A 83 8.87 19.42 4.53
N PRO A 84 9.90 18.70 5.03
CA PRO A 84 11.28 19.20 4.98
C PRO A 84 11.90 19.36 3.59
N SER A 85 11.30 18.77 2.53
CA SER A 85 11.85 18.84 1.18
C SER A 85 11.58 20.17 0.47
N ASP A 86 10.37 20.70 0.62
CA ASP A 86 9.84 21.80 -0.20
C ASP A 86 8.97 22.79 0.60
N GLY A 87 8.75 22.53 1.89
CA GLY A 87 7.92 23.39 2.75
C GLY A 87 6.42 23.25 2.54
N SER A 88 5.97 22.39 1.63
CA SER A 88 4.53 22.12 1.41
C SER A 88 3.91 21.38 2.58
N ALA A 89 2.58 21.44 2.74
CA ALA A 89 1.89 20.62 3.72
C ALA A 89 1.98 19.13 3.36
N PHE A 90 1.98 18.26 4.36
CA PHE A 90 1.73 16.84 4.10
C PHE A 90 0.29 16.63 3.60
N GLY A 91 0.04 15.47 2.98
CA GLY A 91 -1.31 15.09 2.56
C GLY A 91 -2.27 15.01 3.74
N GLU A 92 -3.57 15.11 3.46
CA GLU A 92 -4.60 15.12 4.51
C GLU A 92 -4.54 13.87 5.40
N GLU A 93 -4.15 12.72 4.84
CA GLU A 93 -3.98 11.47 5.56
C GLU A 93 -2.89 11.53 6.66
N CYS A 94 -1.97 12.49 6.57
CA CYS A 94 -0.86 12.65 7.51
C CYS A 94 -1.23 13.49 8.74
N ARG A 95 -2.40 14.16 8.74
CA ARG A 95 -2.82 15.04 9.83
C ARG A 95 -2.97 14.26 11.13
N GLY A 96 -2.51 14.84 12.24
CA GLY A 96 -2.50 14.20 13.55
C GLY A 96 -1.56 12.98 13.65
N CYS A 97 -0.65 12.77 12.70
CA CYS A 97 0.28 11.64 12.67
C CYS A 97 1.75 12.06 12.67
N TRP A 98 2.61 11.19 13.18
CA TRP A 98 4.03 11.16 12.82
C TRP A 98 4.20 10.37 11.52
N VAL A 99 5.02 10.89 10.62
CA VAL A 99 5.15 10.36 9.26
C VAL A 99 6.60 10.00 8.97
N PHE A 100 6.85 8.80 8.46
CA PHE A 100 8.15 8.43 7.92
C PHE A 100 8.01 7.38 6.81
N THR A 101 8.97 7.35 5.89
CA THR A 101 9.03 6.33 4.85
C THR A 101 10.14 5.32 5.17
N ALA A 102 9.77 4.05 5.22
CA ALA A 102 10.72 2.93 5.33
C ALA A 102 10.93 2.31 3.95
N SER A 103 12.15 1.87 3.66
CA SER A 103 12.46 1.24 2.36
C SER A 103 13.42 0.05 2.47
N SER A 104 13.35 -0.84 1.50
CA SER A 104 14.25 -1.98 1.35
C SER A 104 14.56 -2.26 -0.11
N LYS A 105 15.78 -2.77 -0.37
CA LYS A 105 16.13 -3.33 -1.68
C LYS A 105 15.59 -4.76 -1.85
N GLN A 106 15.45 -5.47 -0.73
CA GLN A 106 14.95 -6.84 -0.72
C GLN A 106 13.44 -6.85 -0.46
N PRO A 107 12.70 -7.85 -0.98
CA PRO A 107 11.29 -8.00 -0.70
C PRO A 107 11.03 -8.06 0.82
N PRO A 108 10.14 -7.21 1.36
CA PRO A 108 9.76 -7.29 2.76
C PRO A 108 8.88 -8.51 3.01
N PHE A 109 8.85 -9.01 4.25
CA PHE A 109 7.78 -9.94 4.63
C PHE A 109 6.46 -9.18 4.73
N VAL A 110 5.40 -9.76 4.17
CA VAL A 110 4.04 -9.22 4.23
C VAL A 110 3.13 -10.32 4.77
N VAL A 111 2.60 -10.12 5.98
CA VAL A 111 1.85 -11.15 6.69
C VAL A 111 0.50 -10.64 7.20
N ASP A 112 -0.42 -11.55 7.48
CA ASP A 112 -1.70 -11.27 8.11
C ASP A 112 -1.60 -11.24 9.65
N ALA A 113 -2.75 -11.07 10.33
CA ALA A 113 -2.80 -11.01 11.78
C ALA A 113 -2.32 -12.31 12.47
N GLN A 114 -2.32 -13.43 11.76
CA GLN A 114 -1.87 -14.76 12.19
C GLN A 114 -0.43 -15.05 11.73
N VAL A 115 0.28 -14.04 11.22
CA VAL A 115 1.65 -14.13 10.74
C VAL A 115 1.79 -15.11 9.57
N GLN A 116 0.71 -15.32 8.81
CA GLN A 116 0.74 -16.08 7.57
C GLN A 116 1.08 -15.15 6.41
N PRO A 117 1.91 -15.60 5.44
CA PRO A 117 2.23 -14.79 4.28
C PRO A 117 0.97 -14.41 3.48
N ILE A 118 0.81 -13.11 3.20
CA ILE A 118 -0.23 -12.64 2.28
C ILE A 118 0.31 -12.77 0.86
N ILE A 119 -0.30 -13.67 0.10
CA ILE A 119 0.08 -13.95 -1.30
C ILE A 119 -0.69 -13.03 -2.26
N ASP A 120 -1.94 -12.72 -1.94
CA ASP A 120 -2.81 -11.88 -2.76
C ASP A 120 -2.50 -10.39 -2.50
N PRO A 121 -1.88 -9.68 -3.46
CA PRO A 121 -1.52 -8.28 -3.27
C PRO A 121 -2.74 -7.36 -3.12
N THR A 122 -3.94 -7.79 -3.53
CA THR A 122 -5.16 -6.98 -3.42
C THR A 122 -5.60 -6.78 -1.96
N GLN A 123 -5.19 -7.68 -1.06
CA GLN A 123 -5.47 -7.57 0.36
C GLN A 123 -4.67 -6.44 1.03
N VAL A 124 -3.62 -5.94 0.38
CA VAL A 124 -2.69 -4.96 0.90
C VAL A 124 -2.76 -3.69 0.08
N TYR A 125 -3.16 -2.60 0.72
CA TYR A 125 -3.40 -1.33 0.06
C TYR A 125 -3.04 -0.15 0.96
N SER A 126 -2.77 1.00 0.36
CA SER A 126 -2.61 2.26 1.09
C SER A 126 -3.93 2.59 1.78
N GLY A 127 -3.92 2.77 3.09
CA GLY A 127 -5.10 3.02 3.92
C GLY A 127 -5.34 1.97 4.99
N MET A 128 -4.81 0.76 4.80
CA MET A 128 -4.96 -0.35 5.75
C MET A 128 -4.19 -0.08 7.06
N TRP A 129 -4.57 -0.80 8.11
CA TRP A 129 -3.95 -0.75 9.43
C TRP A 129 -3.09 -1.98 9.69
N GLY A 130 -2.04 -1.80 10.49
CA GLY A 130 -1.15 -2.90 10.84
C GLY A 130 -0.01 -2.55 11.77
N ASN A 131 0.96 -3.47 11.77
CA ASN A 131 2.21 -3.34 12.47
C ASN A 131 3.36 -3.35 11.46
N VAL A 132 4.43 -2.63 11.74
CA VAL A 132 5.60 -2.55 10.87
C VAL A 132 6.86 -2.89 11.63
N ASN A 133 7.71 -3.71 11.02
CA ASN A 133 9.05 -3.96 11.52
C ASN A 133 10.05 -3.13 10.70
N VAL A 134 10.80 -2.28 11.39
CA VAL A 134 11.75 -1.35 10.79
C VAL A 134 13.08 -1.33 11.54
N ASN A 135 14.13 -0.86 10.89
CA ASN A 135 15.41 -0.60 11.52
C ASN A 135 15.86 0.84 11.22
N PHE A 136 16.05 1.63 12.26
CA PHE A 136 16.63 2.96 12.15
C PHE A 136 18.15 2.85 12.11
N PHE A 137 18.79 3.55 11.16
CA PHE A 137 20.24 3.47 10.97
C PHE A 137 20.83 4.82 10.57
N ALA A 138 22.05 5.08 11.03
CA ALA A 138 22.80 6.25 10.61
C ALA A 138 23.31 6.11 9.16
N TYR A 139 23.21 7.20 8.41
CA TYR A 139 23.81 7.34 7.09
C TYR A 139 24.75 8.54 7.03
N ASN A 140 25.68 8.45 6.08
CA ASN A 140 26.49 9.56 5.61
C ASN A 140 26.54 9.43 4.08
N SER A 141 25.84 10.30 3.37
CA SER A 141 25.69 10.21 1.92
C SER A 141 25.64 11.61 1.32
N ALA A 142 26.47 11.86 0.30
CA ALA A 142 26.58 13.16 -0.37
C ALA A 142 26.71 14.35 0.61
N GLY A 143 27.51 14.18 1.68
CA GLY A 143 27.72 15.18 2.72
C GLY A 143 26.57 15.34 3.71
N LYS A 144 25.42 14.69 3.49
CA LYS A 144 24.30 14.66 4.43
C LYS A 144 24.46 13.51 5.42
N LYS A 145 24.39 13.85 6.71
CA LYS A 145 24.41 12.91 7.84
C LYS A 145 23.04 12.88 8.49
N GLY A 146 22.51 11.69 8.74
CA GLY A 146 21.17 11.56 9.31
C GLY A 146 20.81 10.12 9.64
N ILE A 147 19.54 9.92 9.98
CA ILE A 147 18.95 8.63 10.30
C ILE A 147 17.97 8.25 9.20
N GLY A 148 18.21 7.11 8.56
CA GLY A 148 17.30 6.47 7.62
C GLY A 148 16.48 5.38 8.30
N CYS A 149 15.45 4.91 7.59
CA CYS A 149 14.56 3.85 8.06
C CYS A 149 14.52 2.70 7.04
N GLY A 150 14.99 1.53 7.46
CA GLY A 150 14.97 0.30 6.69
C GLY A 150 13.68 -0.47 6.95
N LEU A 151 13.04 -0.95 5.89
CA LEU A 151 11.85 -1.78 5.98
C LEU A 151 12.25 -3.25 6.06
N ASN A 152 11.77 -3.98 7.07
CA ASN A 152 11.92 -5.42 7.14
C ASN A 152 10.62 -6.13 6.74
N GLY A 153 9.49 -5.63 7.24
CA GLY A 153 8.19 -6.13 6.81
C GLY A 153 7.01 -5.52 7.53
N VAL A 154 5.82 -5.96 7.11
CA VAL A 154 4.54 -5.46 7.60
C VAL A 154 3.63 -6.62 7.97
N GLN A 155 2.78 -6.36 8.95
CA GLN A 155 1.68 -7.22 9.35
C GLN A 155 0.38 -6.45 9.18
N LYS A 156 -0.53 -6.91 8.32
CA LYS A 156 -1.88 -6.36 8.22
C LYS A 156 -2.70 -6.81 9.43
N THR A 157 -3.31 -5.87 10.15
CA THR A 157 -4.19 -6.18 11.30
C THR A 157 -5.64 -5.79 11.06
N GLY A 158 -5.90 -4.89 10.11
CA GLY A 158 -7.25 -4.46 9.81
C GLY A 158 -7.35 -3.64 8.53
N ASP A 159 -8.58 -3.52 8.04
CA ASP A 159 -8.93 -2.65 6.93
C ASP A 159 -9.12 -1.20 7.38
N GLY A 160 -9.03 -0.27 6.44
CA GLY A 160 -9.27 1.15 6.66
C GLY A 160 -9.63 1.82 5.33
N ASP A 161 -9.98 3.11 5.35
CA ASP A 161 -10.37 3.77 4.10
C ASP A 161 -9.19 3.79 3.11
N PRO A 162 -9.39 3.33 1.86
CA PRO A 162 -8.34 3.35 0.85
C PRO A 162 -7.83 4.77 0.57
N LEU A 163 -6.51 4.95 0.57
CA LEU A 163 -5.81 6.22 0.37
C LEU A 163 -5.31 6.39 -1.07
N GLY A 164 -6.15 6.08 -2.05
CA GLY A 164 -5.82 6.26 -3.46
C GLY A 164 -7.04 6.70 -4.26
N SER A 165 -6.81 7.34 -5.40
CA SER A 165 -7.87 7.81 -6.33
C SER A 165 -8.59 6.66 -7.06
N ARG A 166 -8.78 5.51 -6.42
CA ARG A 166 -9.50 4.38 -6.98
C ARG A 166 -10.89 4.33 -6.36
N VAL A 167 -11.90 4.48 -7.22
CA VAL A 167 -13.29 4.20 -6.88
C VAL A 167 -13.41 2.71 -6.58
N THR A 168 -14.04 2.37 -5.46
CA THR A 168 -14.33 0.97 -5.11
C THR A 168 -15.29 0.35 -6.14
N ALA A 169 -15.30 -0.98 -6.28
CA ALA A 169 -16.23 -1.63 -7.20
C ALA A 169 -17.70 -1.30 -6.85
N GLN A 170 -17.99 -1.15 -5.57
CA GLN A 170 -19.30 -0.81 -5.02
C GLN A 170 -19.73 0.61 -5.37
N GLU A 171 -18.79 1.56 -5.44
CA GLU A 171 -19.05 2.92 -5.90
C GLU A 171 -19.13 2.99 -7.44
N ALA A 172 -18.39 2.15 -8.15
CA ALA A 172 -18.31 2.16 -9.61
C ALA A 172 -19.46 1.40 -10.29
N PHE A 173 -19.98 0.34 -9.67
CA PHE A 173 -20.92 -0.59 -10.29
C PHE A 173 -22.15 -0.82 -9.41
N GLN A 174 -23.32 -0.76 -10.02
CA GLN A 174 -24.56 -1.26 -9.44
C GLN A 174 -24.78 -2.73 -9.86
N PRO A 175 -25.40 -3.58 -9.02
CA PRO A 175 -25.78 -4.93 -9.43
C PRO A 175 -26.63 -4.88 -10.69
N VAL A 176 -26.20 -5.57 -11.75
CA VAL A 176 -27.04 -5.75 -12.93
C VAL A 176 -28.14 -6.71 -12.52
N ALA A 177 -29.38 -6.23 -12.47
CA ALA A 177 -30.53 -7.09 -12.25
C ALA A 177 -30.48 -8.20 -13.31
N ALA A 178 -30.61 -9.46 -12.85
CA ALA A 178 -30.74 -10.57 -13.78
C ALA A 178 -31.88 -10.23 -14.74
N ALA A 179 -31.59 -10.22 -16.04
CA ALA A 179 -32.63 -10.12 -17.05
C ALA A 179 -33.70 -11.17 -16.67
N PRO A 180 -35.00 -10.82 -16.66
CA PRO A 180 -36.03 -11.80 -16.38
C PRO A 180 -35.76 -12.98 -17.31
N ALA A 181 -35.54 -14.15 -16.71
CA ALA A 181 -35.37 -15.38 -17.46
C ALA A 181 -36.50 -15.38 -18.48
N ALA A 182 -36.14 -15.33 -19.77
CA ALA A 182 -37.13 -15.40 -20.83
C ALA A 182 -37.98 -16.62 -20.49
N ALA A 183 -39.27 -16.37 -20.24
CA ALA A 183 -40.20 -17.42 -19.88
C ALA A 183 -40.01 -18.53 -20.91
N GLN A 184 -39.54 -19.69 -20.46
CA GLN A 184 -39.52 -20.88 -21.30
C GLN A 184 -40.96 -21.06 -21.74
N GLY A 185 -41.23 -20.74 -23.00
CA GLY A 185 -42.51 -21.01 -23.62
C GLY A 185 -42.82 -22.47 -23.36
N THR A 186 -43.94 -22.71 -22.70
CA THR A 186 -44.57 -24.03 -22.58
C THR A 186 -44.46 -24.76 -23.92
N PRO A 187 -44.11 -26.07 -23.97
CA PRO A 187 -44.14 -26.84 -25.20
C PRO A 187 -45.57 -26.88 -25.76
N GLY A 188 -45.89 -25.92 -26.63
CA GLY A 188 -47.13 -25.84 -27.37
C GLY A 188 -47.09 -26.85 -28.51
N GLY A 189 -48.15 -27.65 -28.62
CA GLY A 189 -48.22 -28.83 -29.47
C GLY A 189 -47.99 -28.57 -30.95
N TYR A 190 -47.63 -29.66 -31.63
CA TYR A 190 -47.46 -29.77 -33.08
C TYR A 190 -48.67 -29.21 -33.84
N GLY A 191 -48.53 -28.00 -34.36
CA GLY A 191 -49.37 -27.45 -35.42
C GLY A 191 -48.64 -27.65 -36.75
N THR A 192 -49.15 -28.52 -37.60
CA THR A 192 -48.65 -28.76 -38.96
C THR A 192 -48.87 -27.51 -39.83
N ALA A 193 -47.81 -26.76 -40.13
CA ALA A 193 -47.85 -25.78 -41.20
C ALA A 193 -47.76 -26.53 -42.54
N ALA A 194 -48.80 -26.42 -43.35
CA ALA A 194 -48.84 -26.95 -44.71
C ALA A 194 -47.87 -26.14 -45.60
N TRP A 195 -46.75 -26.76 -45.97
CA TRP A 195 -45.88 -26.26 -47.03
C TRP A 195 -46.43 -26.77 -48.35
N GLY A 196 -46.69 -25.85 -49.29
CA GLY A 196 -47.12 -26.20 -50.63
C GLY A 196 -46.12 -27.14 -51.29
N ASN A 197 -46.62 -28.22 -51.89
CA ASN A 197 -45.79 -29.21 -52.56
C ASN A 197 -45.10 -28.55 -53.76
N VAL A 198 -43.77 -28.52 -53.72
CA VAL A 198 -42.89 -28.26 -54.86
C VAL A 198 -42.20 -29.55 -55.25
N ASP A 199 -42.23 -29.91 -56.53
CA ASP A 199 -41.62 -31.15 -57.03
C ASP A 199 -40.09 -31.06 -56.90
N PRO A 200 -39.44 -32.00 -56.18
CA PRO A 200 -38.02 -31.92 -55.87
C PRO A 200 -37.08 -32.18 -57.06
N ILE A 201 -37.58 -32.60 -58.23
CA ILE A 201 -36.75 -32.82 -59.42
C ILE A 201 -36.78 -31.61 -60.36
N THR A 202 -37.89 -30.87 -60.42
CA THR A 202 -38.06 -29.76 -61.37
C THR A 202 -38.16 -28.38 -60.72
N GLY A 203 -38.43 -28.29 -59.42
CA GLY A 203 -38.42 -27.03 -58.66
C GLY A 203 -39.63 -26.12 -58.90
N LEU A 204 -40.72 -26.64 -59.47
CA LEU A 204 -41.98 -25.90 -59.65
C LEU A 204 -43.08 -26.47 -58.73
N PRO A 205 -44.07 -25.65 -58.34
CA PRO A 205 -45.22 -26.13 -57.55
C PRO A 205 -46.07 -27.09 -58.40
N PHE A 206 -46.75 -28.04 -57.74
CA PHE A 206 -47.76 -28.87 -58.42
C PHE A 206 -48.94 -28.04 -58.93
#